data_AF-A0AAD5A178-F1
#
_entry.id   AF-A0AAD5A178-F1
#
_cell.length_a   1.000
_cell.length_b   1.000
_cell.length_c   1.000
_cell.angle_alpha   90.00
_cell.angle_beta   90.00
_cell.angle_gamma   90.00
#
_symmetry.space_group_name_H-M   'P 1'
#
loop_
_entity.id
_entity.type
_entity.pdbx_description
1 polymer ?
#
loop_
_entity_poly.entity_id
_entity_poly.type
_entity_poly.pdbx_seq_one_letter_code
_entity_poly.pdbx_strand_id
1 'polypeptide(L)'
;VSQMVIEEVNVLQTQLEIEKSCRENAEALATKLNCENKKLKYLSLSSRPCLDELLPSISDCISLEEESDPHEHSPDPYTQYQQQVKELQETVNTLLEEKKQLSCQVQEQQRQIEELTALTEKEQAEMKELYKTIEQQNKTIKRFNRVSMMAANEYEGLKEELNLEQNLRQKAETYAHEMLVKQKEANRQSMILLQQVDPSVQLLKALEDVATVTKTLEQERLQHQEKVKALEIELDQSALRKQLEQLQKQLELMDEEKKDTEERLQQEVKKCSDLESRVKELQESQRESESTPAASPGTAPPPAPPPQPPPPPPPPPPPPPPPPPSRCNPLSSLIAIMRKSSKAGKGSPKIEQAPVPEAADDVKVKAVNEMMERIKHGVVLRPVKGQDTKQSPPTEEKHQESAMEELKGILVLNFPLYILLKKSPSRGLQETLPVKKDSELEVILRRRRKQACEPATAG
;
A
#
# COMPACT_ATOMS: atom_id res chain seq x y z
N VAL A 1 10.55 30.91 -21.65
CA VAL A 1 11.80 30.41 -21.05
C VAL A 1 12.13 29.09 -21.73
N SER A 2 13.30 28.94 -22.34
CA SER A 2 13.62 27.81 -23.23
C SER A 2 13.80 26.51 -22.45
N GLN A 3 13.31 25.37 -22.97
CA GLN A 3 13.45 24.02 -22.39
C GLN A 3 14.90 23.71 -21.98
N MET A 4 15.87 24.20 -22.75
CA MET A 4 17.31 24.06 -22.51
C MET A 4 17.75 24.68 -21.17
N VAL A 5 17.17 25.83 -20.78
CA VAL A 5 17.50 26.51 -19.52
C VAL A 5 16.97 25.72 -18.32
N ILE A 6 15.81 25.07 -18.47
CA ILE A 6 15.23 24.22 -17.43
C ILE A 6 16.12 22.98 -17.21
N GLU A 7 16.63 22.40 -18.29
CA GLU A 7 17.51 21.24 -18.23
C GLU A 7 18.87 21.58 -17.61
N GLU A 8 19.48 22.72 -17.98
CA GLU A 8 20.71 23.22 -17.35
C GLU A 8 20.54 23.47 -15.85
N VAL A 9 19.43 24.09 -15.44
CA VAL A 9 19.13 24.33 -14.02
C VAL A 9 18.96 23.00 -13.27
N ASN A 10 18.28 22.02 -13.85
CA ASN A 10 18.11 20.69 -13.25
C ASN A 10 19.45 19.96 -13.09
N VAL A 11 20.35 20.06 -14.08
CA VAL A 11 21.70 19.48 -14.00
C VAL A 11 22.51 20.15 -12.90
N LEU A 12 22.50 21.49 -12.82
CA LEU A 12 23.19 22.23 -11.77
C LEU A 12 22.63 21.92 -10.38
N GLN A 13 21.32 21.75 -10.26
CA GLN A 13 20.67 21.42 -8.99
C GLN A 13 21.00 19.99 -8.54
N THR A 14 21.10 19.05 -9.49
CA THR A 14 21.58 17.69 -9.22
C THR A 14 23.05 17.69 -8.79
N GLN A 15 23.89 18.45 -9.48
CA GLN A 15 25.31 18.56 -9.14
C GLN A 15 25.54 19.17 -7.75
N LEU A 16 24.78 20.20 -7.39
CA LEU A 16 24.83 20.82 -6.07
C LEU A 16 24.39 19.84 -4.97
N GLU A 17 23.40 19.01 -5.23
CA GLU A 17 22.93 18.01 -4.27
C GLU A 17 23.96 16.89 -4.05
N ILE A 18 24.63 16.44 -5.12
CA ILE A 18 25.75 15.50 -5.03
C ILE A 18 26.89 16.11 -4.21
N GLU A 19 27.27 17.36 -4.49
CA GLU A 19 28.34 18.04 -3.77
C GLU A 19 28.03 18.20 -2.27
N LYS A 20 26.79 18.56 -1.92
CA LYS A 20 26.33 18.64 -0.53
C LYS A 20 26.45 17.29 0.18
N SER A 21 25.95 16.23 -0.44
CA SER A 21 26.03 14.87 0.12
C SER A 21 27.48 14.41 0.33
N CYS A 22 28.36 14.66 -0.65
CA CYS A 22 29.77 14.36 -0.53
C CYS A 22 30.45 15.12 0.62
N ARG A 23 30.13 16.41 0.80
CA ARG A 23 30.66 17.24 1.90
C ARG A 23 30.19 16.72 3.26
N GLU A 24 28.89 16.46 3.42
CA GLU A 24 28.32 15.94 4.67
C GLU A 24 28.93 14.57 5.04
N ASN A 25 29.12 13.69 4.06
CA ASN A 25 29.74 12.39 4.29
C ASN A 25 31.23 12.51 4.68
N ALA A 26 31.96 13.45 4.06
CA ALA A 26 33.35 13.73 4.45
C ALA A 26 33.47 14.30 5.87
N GLU A 27 32.55 15.19 6.28
CA GLU A 27 32.49 15.73 7.64
C GLU A 27 32.14 14.64 8.67
N ALA A 28 31.22 13.73 8.34
CA ALA A 28 30.90 12.58 9.18
C ALA A 28 32.10 11.63 9.35
N LEU A 29 32.85 11.37 8.29
CA LEU A 29 34.08 10.57 8.36
C LEU A 29 35.17 11.27 9.18
N ALA A 30 35.36 12.58 9.00
CA ALA A 30 36.34 13.35 9.76
C ALA A 30 36.02 13.38 11.26
N THR A 31 34.74 13.56 11.63
CA THR A 31 34.30 13.53 13.03
C THR A 31 34.49 12.14 13.64
N LYS A 32 34.15 11.07 12.91
CA LYS A 32 34.37 9.68 13.34
C LYS A 32 35.87 9.39 13.57
N LEU A 33 36.74 9.75 12.62
CA LEU A 33 38.18 9.60 12.75
C LEU A 33 38.76 10.40 13.93
N ASN A 34 38.23 11.58 14.22
CA ASN A 34 38.66 12.38 15.35
C ASN A 34 38.23 11.76 16.68
N CYS A 35 37.01 11.19 16.76
CA CYS A 35 36.56 10.41 17.91
C CYS A 35 37.40 9.15 18.12
N GLU A 36 37.72 8.41 17.07
CA GLU A 36 38.60 7.23 17.13
C GLU A 36 40.03 7.61 17.55
N ASN A 37 40.59 8.70 17.00
CA ASN A 37 41.90 9.20 17.42
C ASN A 37 41.92 9.63 18.89
N LYS A 38 40.87 10.29 19.39
CA LYS A 38 40.75 10.62 20.81
C LYS A 38 40.70 9.35 21.67
N LYS A 39 39.95 8.33 21.24
CA LYS A 39 39.88 7.03 21.93
C LYS A 39 41.24 6.32 21.94
N LEU A 40 41.93 6.29 20.81
CA LEU A 40 43.28 5.70 20.70
C LEU A 40 44.31 6.47 21.52
N LYS A 41 44.25 7.81 21.53
CA LYS A 41 45.12 8.65 22.36
C LYS A 41 44.87 8.40 23.85
N TYR A 42 43.60 8.25 24.25
CA TYR A 42 43.23 7.91 25.62
C TYR A 42 43.76 6.51 26.00
N LEU A 43 43.53 5.51 25.15
CA LEU A 43 44.07 4.16 25.34
C LEU A 43 45.59 4.15 25.45
N SER A 44 46.28 4.82 24.53
CA SER A 44 47.74 4.94 24.53
C SER A 44 48.29 5.67 25.76
N LEU A 45 47.61 6.71 26.24
CA LEU A 45 47.98 7.39 27.49
C LEU A 45 47.71 6.51 28.72
N SER A 46 46.64 5.72 28.72
CA SER A 46 46.32 4.80 29.82
C SER A 46 47.22 3.55 29.87
N SER A 47 47.76 3.12 28.73
CA SER A 47 48.69 2.00 28.64
C SER A 47 50.15 2.39 28.89
N ARG A 48 50.45 3.70 28.90
CA ARG A 48 51.81 4.23 29.08
C ARG A 48 52.38 4.03 30.50
N PRO A 49 51.60 4.18 31.60
CA PRO A 49 52.06 3.82 32.95
C PRO A 49 52.41 2.34 33.08
N CYS A 50 51.67 1.46 32.40
CA CYS A 50 51.92 0.02 32.39
C CYS A 50 53.22 -0.36 31.64
N LEU A 51 53.66 0.45 30.66
CA LEU A 51 54.93 0.25 29.97
C LEU A 51 56.13 0.84 30.71
N ASP A 52 55.95 1.95 31.45
CA ASP A 52 56.99 2.55 32.30
C ASP A 52 57.32 1.65 33.52
N GLU A 53 56.36 0.85 33.98
CA GLU A 53 56.52 -0.12 35.08
C GLU A 53 57.12 -1.47 34.62
N LEU A 54 57.04 -1.78 33.31
CA LEU A 54 57.59 -3.00 32.69
C LEU A 54 58.98 -2.82 32.07
N LEU A 55 59.50 -1.60 31.99
CA LEU A 55 60.87 -1.30 31.62
C LEU A 55 61.57 -0.57 32.77
N PRO A 56 62.15 -1.29 33.74
CA PRO A 56 63.15 -0.71 34.62
C PRO A 56 64.25 -0.07 33.76
N SER A 57 64.52 1.21 34.02
CA SER A 57 65.71 1.89 33.50
C SER A 57 66.91 0.98 33.67
N ILE A 58 67.65 0.70 32.59
CA ILE A 58 68.84 -0.17 32.56
C ILE A 58 70.04 0.57 33.22
N SER A 59 69.82 1.23 34.35
CA SER A 59 70.83 2.03 35.06
C SER A 59 71.14 1.53 36.46
N ASP A 60 70.37 0.58 37.02
CA ASP A 60 70.52 0.20 38.44
C ASP A 60 70.98 -1.25 38.69
N CYS A 61 71.42 -1.98 37.65
CA CYS A 61 71.93 -3.35 37.82
C CYS A 61 73.46 -3.45 38.06
N ILE A 62 74.11 -2.39 38.53
CA ILE A 62 75.51 -2.45 38.99
C ILE A 62 75.60 -1.79 40.37
N SER A 63 75.33 -2.56 41.41
CA SER A 63 75.91 -2.34 42.74
C SER A 63 76.23 -3.71 43.32
N LEU A 64 77.53 -3.99 43.35
CA LEU A 64 78.19 -5.03 44.12
C LEU A 64 77.84 -4.89 45.60
N GLU A 65 77.80 -6.01 46.32
CA GLU A 65 78.30 -6.22 47.69
C GLU A 65 77.64 -7.50 48.25
N GLU A 66 78.21 -8.31 49.13
CA GLU A 66 79.56 -8.67 49.54
C GLU A 66 79.30 -9.84 50.50
N GLU A 67 80.18 -10.84 50.50
CA GLU A 67 80.16 -12.00 51.40
C GLU A 67 80.05 -11.60 52.88
N SER A 68 79.12 -12.19 53.64
CA SER A 68 79.30 -12.50 55.08
C SER A 68 78.10 -13.26 55.68
N ASP A 69 78.35 -14.51 56.06
CA ASP A 69 77.61 -15.29 57.08
C ASP A 69 78.31 -15.03 58.46
N PRO A 70 77.85 -15.46 59.66
CA PRO A 70 76.66 -16.26 60.01
C PRO A 70 75.89 -15.86 61.30
N HIS A 71 74.57 -16.07 61.36
CA HIS A 71 73.92 -16.69 62.56
C HIS A 71 72.45 -17.09 62.40
N GLU A 72 72.24 -18.41 62.50
CA GLU A 72 71.26 -19.14 63.33
C GLU A 72 69.79 -18.68 63.40
N HIS A 73 68.97 -19.25 62.52
CA HIS A 73 67.92 -20.24 62.86
C HIS A 73 67.37 -20.78 61.52
N SER A 74 68.02 -21.82 61.00
CA SER A 74 67.81 -22.33 59.64
C SER A 74 66.93 -23.60 59.69
N PRO A 75 65.75 -23.64 59.06
CA PRO A 75 65.21 -24.90 58.59
C PRO A 75 66.21 -25.46 57.57
N ASP A 76 66.60 -26.72 57.72
CA ASP A 76 67.55 -27.41 56.83
C ASP A 76 67.35 -26.96 55.37
N PRO A 77 68.33 -26.30 54.71
CA PRO A 77 68.16 -25.68 53.39
C PRO A 77 67.55 -26.64 52.36
N TYR A 78 67.83 -27.93 52.51
CA TYR A 78 67.26 -29.00 51.69
C TYR A 78 65.72 -29.10 51.81
N THR A 79 65.13 -28.99 53.01
CA THR A 79 63.67 -29.03 53.18
C THR A 79 62.99 -27.79 52.63
N GLN A 80 63.64 -26.63 52.70
CA GLN A 80 63.12 -25.39 52.10
C GLN A 80 63.08 -25.49 50.56
N TYR A 81 64.14 -26.02 49.93
CA TYR A 81 64.13 -26.30 48.49
C TYR A 81 63.07 -27.34 48.11
N GLN A 82 62.88 -28.38 48.93
CA GLN A 82 61.89 -29.42 48.68
C GLN A 82 60.45 -28.88 48.76
N GLN A 83 60.17 -27.99 49.71
CA GLN A 83 58.90 -27.28 49.84
C GLN A 83 58.65 -26.35 48.64
N GLN A 84 59.66 -25.58 48.24
CA GLN A 84 59.58 -24.68 47.09
C GLN A 84 59.31 -25.41 45.78
N VAL A 85 59.97 -26.56 45.55
CA VAL A 85 59.69 -27.41 44.37
C VAL A 85 58.25 -27.91 44.38
N LYS A 86 57.72 -28.30 45.55
CA LYS A 86 56.33 -28.76 45.67
C LYS A 86 55.33 -27.64 45.38
N GLU A 87 55.54 -26.45 45.94
CA GLU A 87 54.70 -25.28 45.69
C GLU A 87 54.72 -24.86 44.21
N LEU A 88 55.90 -24.86 43.58
CA LEU A 88 56.03 -24.61 42.15
C LEU A 88 55.30 -25.68 41.33
N GLN A 89 55.34 -26.94 41.75
CA GLN A 89 54.67 -28.03 41.04
C GLN A 89 53.14 -27.95 41.15
N GLU A 90 52.61 -27.56 42.33
CA GLU A 90 51.18 -27.24 42.50
C GLU A 90 50.78 -26.03 41.64
N THR A 91 51.60 -24.98 41.59
CA THR A 91 51.36 -23.79 40.76
C THR A 91 51.37 -24.13 39.27
N VAL A 92 52.29 -25.00 38.81
CA VAL A 92 52.31 -25.47 37.42
C VAL A 92 51.05 -26.29 37.10
N ASN A 93 50.59 -27.13 38.03
CA ASN A 93 49.38 -27.92 37.83
C ASN A 93 48.13 -27.03 37.75
N THR A 94 47.99 -26.02 38.60
CA THR A 94 46.87 -25.08 38.54
C THR A 94 46.88 -24.29 37.23
N LEU A 95 48.04 -23.77 36.83
CA LEU A 95 48.19 -23.05 35.56
C LEU A 95 47.89 -23.93 34.33
N LEU A 96 48.21 -25.23 34.38
CA LEU A 96 47.87 -26.18 33.31
C LEU A 96 46.36 -26.43 33.22
N GLU A 97 45.66 -26.53 34.34
CA GLU A 97 44.20 -26.69 34.35
C GLU A 97 43.50 -25.41 33.86
N GLU A 98 43.96 -24.23 34.30
CA GLU A 98 43.48 -22.94 33.81
C GLU A 98 43.71 -22.78 32.31
N LYS A 99 44.90 -23.14 31.81
CA LYS A 99 45.20 -23.15 30.38
C LYS A 99 44.24 -24.06 29.61
N LYS A 100 43.93 -25.25 30.13
CA LYS A 100 42.99 -26.19 29.50
C LYS A 100 41.58 -25.62 29.49
N GLN A 101 41.13 -25.01 30.58
CA GLN A 101 39.81 -24.38 30.68
C GLN A 101 39.66 -23.19 29.72
N LEU A 102 40.66 -22.29 29.68
CA LEU A 102 40.70 -21.19 28.73
C LEU A 102 40.76 -21.70 27.28
N SER A 103 41.50 -22.77 27.01
CA SER A 103 41.53 -23.40 25.68
C SER A 103 40.16 -23.91 25.25
N CYS A 104 39.39 -24.54 26.15
CA CYS A 104 38.02 -24.97 25.86
C CYS A 104 37.09 -23.76 25.62
N GLN A 105 37.24 -22.70 26.40
CA GLN A 105 36.43 -21.48 26.26
C GLN A 105 36.71 -20.77 24.92
N VAL A 106 37.97 -20.69 24.51
CA VAL A 106 38.36 -20.13 23.20
C VAL A 106 37.76 -20.96 22.06
N GLN A 107 37.79 -22.29 22.15
CA GLN A 107 37.17 -23.16 21.14
C GLN A 107 35.65 -22.96 21.04
N GLU A 108 34.97 -22.81 22.18
CA GLU A 108 33.53 -22.55 22.20
C GLU A 108 33.18 -21.17 21.64
N GLN A 109 33.93 -20.12 22.00
CA GLN A 109 33.74 -18.79 21.42
C GLN A 109 34.03 -18.79 19.91
N GLN A 110 35.05 -19.53 19.46
CA GLN A 110 35.36 -19.69 18.05
C GLN A 110 34.18 -20.33 17.29
N ARG A 111 33.58 -21.39 17.85
CA ARG A 111 32.37 -22.03 17.29
C ARG A 111 31.20 -21.06 17.21
N GLN A 112 30.96 -20.27 18.25
CA GLN A 112 29.88 -19.27 18.25
C GLN A 112 30.10 -18.17 17.21
N ILE A 113 31.35 -17.72 17.03
CA ILE A 113 31.70 -16.75 15.98
C ILE A 113 31.43 -17.33 14.59
N GLU A 114 31.80 -18.59 14.36
CA GLU A 114 31.53 -19.29 13.09
C GLU A 114 30.02 -19.42 12.80
N GLU A 115 29.24 -19.83 13.81
CA GLU A 115 27.77 -19.94 13.69
C GLU A 115 27.11 -18.57 13.39
N LEU A 116 27.49 -17.50 14.11
CA LEU A 116 26.98 -16.14 13.87
C LEU A 116 27.41 -15.60 12.50
N THR A 117 28.62 -15.93 12.06
CA THR A 117 29.12 -15.52 10.73
C THR A 117 28.30 -16.20 9.63
N ALA A 118 28.07 -17.52 9.74
CA ALA A 118 27.24 -18.26 8.78
C ALA A 118 25.80 -17.75 8.74
N LEU A 119 25.21 -17.38 9.89
CA LEU A 119 23.87 -16.79 9.95
C LEU A 119 23.83 -15.43 9.25
N THR A 120 24.81 -14.57 9.51
CA THR A 120 24.92 -13.25 8.86
C THR A 120 25.07 -13.38 7.34
N GLU A 121 25.88 -14.33 6.87
CA GLU A 121 26.03 -14.59 5.43
C GLU A 121 24.73 -15.06 4.79
N LYS A 122 23.98 -15.93 5.47
CA LYS A 122 22.65 -16.38 5.03
C LYS A 122 21.66 -15.22 4.93
N GLU A 123 21.55 -14.40 5.98
CA GLU A 123 20.68 -13.21 5.97
C GLU A 123 21.08 -12.22 4.87
N GLN A 124 22.38 -12.05 4.63
CA GLN A 124 22.88 -11.19 3.55
C GLN A 124 22.49 -11.75 2.16
N ALA A 125 22.48 -13.07 1.98
CA ALA A 125 22.03 -13.71 0.76
C ALA A 125 20.51 -13.53 0.54
N GLU A 126 19.70 -13.75 1.59
CA GLU A 126 18.25 -13.52 1.56
C GLU A 126 17.91 -12.06 1.26
N MET A 127 18.62 -11.11 1.88
CA MET A 127 18.47 -9.68 1.59
C MET A 127 18.77 -9.35 0.12
N LYS A 128 19.82 -9.93 -0.47
CA LYS A 128 20.14 -9.74 -1.89
C LYS A 128 19.02 -10.28 -2.81
N GLU A 129 18.42 -11.41 -2.45
CA GLU A 129 17.31 -12.00 -3.20
C GLU A 129 16.03 -11.16 -3.10
N LEU A 130 15.73 -10.62 -1.91
CA LEU A 130 14.62 -9.69 -1.69
C LEU A 130 14.81 -8.41 -2.52
N TYR A 131 16.01 -7.83 -2.55
CA TYR A 131 16.31 -6.66 -3.38
C TYR A 131 16.07 -6.94 -4.87
N LYS A 132 16.49 -8.12 -5.37
CA LYS A 132 16.25 -8.54 -6.75
C LYS A 132 14.75 -8.65 -7.05
N THR A 133 13.96 -9.18 -6.10
CA THR A 133 12.51 -9.30 -6.22
C THR A 133 11.83 -7.93 -6.26
N ILE A 134 12.23 -7.01 -5.37
CA ILE A 134 11.74 -5.62 -5.35
C ILE A 134 12.07 -4.92 -6.68
N GLU A 135 13.26 -5.13 -7.25
CA GLU A 135 13.61 -4.56 -8.54
C GLU A 135 12.74 -5.10 -9.69
N GLN A 136 12.46 -6.41 -9.70
CA GLN A 136 11.56 -7.04 -10.68
C GLN A 136 10.11 -6.54 -10.54
N GLN A 137 9.60 -6.41 -9.32
CA GLN A 137 8.29 -5.85 -9.05
C GLN A 137 8.21 -4.38 -9.52
N ASN A 138 9.24 -3.57 -9.23
CA ASN A 138 9.32 -2.19 -9.71
C ASN A 138 9.30 -2.08 -11.24
N LYS A 139 10.02 -2.96 -11.95
CA LYS A 139 9.96 -3.03 -13.42
C LYS A 139 8.55 -3.36 -13.91
N THR A 140 7.84 -4.24 -13.21
CA THR A 140 6.46 -4.62 -13.55
C THR A 140 5.48 -3.48 -13.29
N ILE A 141 5.57 -2.81 -12.15
CA ILE A 141 4.76 -1.62 -11.82
C ILE A 141 4.97 -0.53 -12.86
N LYS A 142 6.22 -0.25 -13.27
CA LYS A 142 6.51 0.73 -14.33
C LYS A 142 5.81 0.39 -15.66
N ARG A 143 5.80 -0.88 -16.05
CA ARG A 143 5.08 -1.34 -17.25
C ARG A 143 3.59 -1.15 -17.11
N PHE A 144 3.02 -1.54 -15.97
CA PHE A 144 1.60 -1.38 -15.69
C PHE A 144 1.20 0.09 -15.73
N ASN A 145 1.93 0.95 -15.00
CA ASN A 145 1.66 2.38 -14.95
C ASN A 145 1.70 3.03 -16.33
N ARG A 146 2.63 2.63 -17.20
CA ARG A 146 2.68 3.12 -18.59
C ARG A 146 1.40 2.76 -19.35
N VAL A 147 0.97 1.50 -19.27
CA VAL A 147 -0.25 1.05 -19.98
C VAL A 147 -1.49 1.71 -19.39
N SER A 148 -1.59 1.80 -18.05
CA SER A 148 -2.69 2.48 -17.37
C SER A 148 -2.78 3.96 -17.75
N MET A 149 -1.63 4.64 -17.92
CA MET A 149 -1.61 6.04 -18.38
C MET A 149 -2.11 6.18 -19.81
N MET A 150 -1.72 5.26 -20.71
CA MET A 150 -2.23 5.25 -22.08
C MET A 150 -3.75 5.05 -22.10
N ALA A 151 -4.27 4.09 -21.33
CA ALA A 151 -5.70 3.84 -21.22
C ALA A 151 -6.46 5.04 -20.63
N ALA A 152 -5.90 5.73 -19.62
CA ALA A 152 -6.47 6.94 -19.05
C ALA A 152 -6.60 8.06 -20.10
N ASN A 153 -5.53 8.28 -20.89
CA ASN A 153 -5.53 9.29 -21.95
C ASN A 153 -6.50 8.94 -23.08
N GLU A 154 -6.58 7.67 -23.49
CA GLU A 154 -7.54 7.22 -24.53
C GLU A 154 -8.99 7.44 -24.09
N TYR A 155 -9.31 7.13 -22.83
CA TYR A 155 -10.63 7.39 -22.27
C TYR A 155 -10.96 8.88 -22.21
N GLU A 156 -10.01 9.73 -21.83
CA GLU A 156 -10.17 11.18 -21.81
C GLU A 156 -10.52 11.71 -23.20
N GLY A 157 -9.79 11.27 -24.23
CA GLY A 157 -10.11 11.61 -25.62
C GLY A 157 -11.51 11.15 -26.07
N LEU A 158 -11.91 9.92 -25.72
CA LEU A 158 -13.26 9.43 -26.02
C LEU A 158 -14.36 10.22 -25.28
N LYS A 159 -14.09 10.64 -24.05
CA LYS A 159 -15.01 11.46 -23.25
C LYS A 159 -15.20 12.84 -23.90
N GLU A 160 -14.12 13.46 -24.36
CA GLU A 160 -14.17 14.74 -25.07
C GLU A 160 -14.95 14.63 -26.40
N GLU A 161 -14.69 13.57 -27.18
CA GLU A 161 -15.37 13.32 -28.45
C GLU A 161 -16.88 13.08 -28.25
N LEU A 162 -17.25 12.28 -27.24
CA LEU A 162 -18.64 12.06 -26.87
C LEU A 162 -19.34 13.37 -26.47
N ASN A 163 -18.69 14.21 -25.68
CA ASN A 163 -19.24 15.50 -25.27
C ASN A 163 -19.47 16.40 -26.49
N LEU A 164 -18.51 16.45 -27.41
CA LEU A 164 -18.65 17.22 -28.66
C LEU A 164 -19.84 16.72 -29.49
N GLU A 165 -19.95 15.40 -29.69
CA GLU A 165 -21.06 14.79 -30.44
C GLU A 165 -22.42 15.09 -29.81
N GLN A 166 -22.54 15.00 -28.49
CA GLN A 166 -23.78 15.35 -27.77
C GLN A 166 -24.17 16.82 -27.99
N ASN A 167 -23.20 17.74 -27.92
CA ASN A 167 -23.42 19.16 -28.18
C ASN A 167 -23.86 19.42 -29.63
N LEU A 168 -23.23 18.75 -30.60
CA LEU A 168 -23.60 18.88 -32.01
C LEU A 168 -25.00 18.33 -32.28
N ARG A 169 -25.34 17.18 -31.69
CA ARG A 169 -26.67 16.59 -31.79
C ARG A 169 -27.74 17.52 -31.24
N GLN A 170 -27.51 18.12 -30.07
CA GLN A 170 -28.45 19.07 -29.47
C GLN A 170 -28.67 20.30 -30.35
N LYS A 171 -27.61 20.83 -30.96
CA LYS A 171 -27.70 21.94 -31.94
C LYS A 171 -28.50 21.52 -33.17
N ALA A 172 -28.25 20.33 -33.70
CA ALA A 172 -28.99 19.80 -34.86
C ALA A 172 -30.48 19.61 -34.55
N GLU A 173 -30.82 19.08 -33.38
CA GLU A 173 -32.20 18.92 -32.93
C GLU A 173 -32.92 20.26 -32.79
N THR A 174 -32.24 21.26 -32.21
CA THR A 174 -32.77 22.64 -32.09
C THR A 174 -33.02 23.24 -33.46
N TYR A 175 -32.05 23.14 -34.37
CA TYR A 175 -32.18 23.64 -35.73
C TYR A 175 -33.31 22.96 -36.52
N ALA A 176 -33.43 21.64 -36.42
CA ALA A 176 -34.51 20.89 -37.06
C ALA A 176 -35.89 21.31 -36.53
N HIS A 177 -36.00 21.56 -35.23
CA HIS A 177 -37.23 22.07 -34.62
C HIS A 177 -37.59 23.46 -35.16
N GLU A 178 -36.63 24.39 -35.21
CA GLU A 178 -36.84 25.72 -35.78
C GLU A 178 -37.26 25.67 -37.25
N MET A 179 -36.62 24.81 -38.06
CA MET A 179 -36.99 24.61 -39.46
C MET A 179 -38.41 24.07 -39.62
N LEU A 180 -38.81 23.09 -38.79
CA LEU A 180 -40.17 22.56 -38.82
C LEU A 180 -41.21 23.63 -38.46
N VAL A 181 -40.93 24.47 -37.47
CA VAL A 181 -41.81 25.58 -37.08
C VAL A 181 -41.97 26.56 -38.24
N LYS A 182 -40.87 26.99 -38.87
CA LYS A 182 -40.91 27.89 -40.05
C LYS A 182 -41.64 27.26 -41.23
N GLN A 183 -41.44 25.96 -41.49
CA GLN A 183 -42.15 25.25 -42.56
C GLN A 183 -43.66 25.20 -42.31
N LYS A 184 -44.09 24.92 -41.07
CA LYS A 184 -45.51 24.93 -40.69
C LYS A 184 -46.11 26.33 -40.87
N GLU A 185 -45.38 27.37 -40.48
CA GLU A 185 -45.83 28.75 -40.64
C GLU A 185 -45.98 29.13 -42.12
N ALA A 186 -45.00 28.82 -42.97
CA ALA A 186 -45.06 29.05 -44.41
C ALA A 186 -46.19 28.26 -45.08
N ASN A 187 -46.39 27.00 -44.68
CA ASN A 187 -47.50 26.18 -45.17
C ASN A 187 -48.86 26.76 -44.77
N ARG A 188 -48.99 27.30 -43.55
CA ARG A 188 -50.19 27.99 -43.10
C ARG A 188 -50.47 29.24 -43.96
N GLN A 189 -49.44 30.04 -44.22
CA GLN A 189 -49.56 31.22 -45.08
C GLN A 189 -49.97 30.85 -46.52
N SER A 190 -49.39 29.80 -47.10
CA SER A 190 -49.73 29.29 -48.43
C SER A 190 -51.16 28.75 -48.51
N MET A 191 -51.62 28.03 -47.48
CA MET A 191 -52.98 27.51 -47.39
C MET A 191 -54.01 28.64 -47.35
N ILE A 192 -53.75 29.71 -46.59
CA ILE A 192 -54.65 30.88 -46.52
C ILE A 192 -54.83 31.53 -47.90
N LEU A 193 -53.78 31.58 -48.73
CA LEU A 193 -53.87 32.11 -50.10
C LEU A 193 -54.68 31.20 -51.04
N LEU A 194 -54.58 29.88 -50.88
CA LEU A 194 -55.29 28.90 -51.72
C LEU A 194 -56.78 28.76 -51.36
N GLN A 195 -57.17 29.10 -50.13
CA GLN A 195 -58.52 28.93 -49.61
C GLN A 195 -59.47 30.10 -49.94
N GLN A 196 -58.98 31.14 -50.63
CA GLN A 196 -59.74 32.36 -51.01
C GLN A 196 -60.62 32.21 -52.28
N VAL A 197 -61.14 31.01 -52.59
CA VAL A 197 -62.10 30.81 -53.70
C VAL A 197 -63.36 30.09 -53.16
N ASP A 198 -64.47 30.83 -53.08
CA ASP A 198 -65.68 30.64 -52.25
C ASP A 198 -66.49 29.32 -52.40
N PRO A 199 -67.07 28.79 -51.29
CA PRO A 199 -68.47 29.07 -50.91
C PRO A 199 -68.59 29.81 -49.55
N SER A 200 -68.76 31.14 -49.59
CA SER A 200 -68.26 32.05 -48.55
C SER A 200 -68.76 31.86 -47.11
N VAL A 201 -70.04 31.99 -46.76
CA VAL A 201 -70.39 32.27 -45.35
C VAL A 201 -70.40 31.05 -44.40
N GLN A 202 -71.00 29.92 -44.80
CA GLN A 202 -71.01 28.70 -43.96
C GLN A 202 -69.62 28.05 -43.90
N LEU A 203 -68.86 28.12 -45.00
CA LEU A 203 -67.48 27.65 -44.99
C LEU A 203 -66.60 28.56 -44.13
N LEU A 204 -66.74 29.89 -44.21
CA LEU A 204 -66.03 30.81 -43.32
C LEU A 204 -66.32 30.51 -41.85
N LYS A 205 -67.58 30.25 -41.50
CA LYS A 205 -67.95 29.90 -40.12
C LYS A 205 -67.38 28.55 -39.69
N ALA A 206 -67.45 27.52 -40.53
CA ALA A 206 -66.82 26.22 -40.26
C ALA A 206 -65.29 26.33 -40.17
N LEU A 207 -64.66 27.19 -40.97
CA LEU A 207 -63.22 27.45 -40.90
C LEU A 207 -62.84 28.22 -39.63
N GLU A 208 -63.68 29.15 -39.17
CA GLU A 208 -63.51 29.84 -37.90
C GLU A 208 -63.68 28.89 -36.71
N ASP A 209 -64.67 28.00 -36.74
CA ASP A 209 -64.87 26.94 -35.75
C ASP A 209 -63.69 25.95 -35.75
N VAL A 210 -63.19 25.54 -36.93
CA VAL A 210 -61.99 24.70 -37.03
C VAL A 210 -60.75 25.43 -36.51
N ALA A 211 -60.59 26.72 -36.80
CA ALA A 211 -59.48 27.52 -36.30
C ALA A 211 -59.50 27.67 -34.78
N THR A 212 -60.68 27.90 -34.19
CA THR A 212 -60.85 27.96 -32.73
C THR A 212 -60.61 26.61 -32.07
N VAL A 213 -61.18 25.53 -32.59
CA VAL A 213 -60.93 24.16 -32.08
C VAL A 213 -59.45 23.79 -32.22
N THR A 214 -58.81 24.10 -33.33
CA THR A 214 -57.38 23.83 -33.54
C THR A 214 -56.52 24.62 -32.55
N LYS A 215 -56.85 25.90 -32.32
CA LYS A 215 -56.16 26.74 -31.34
C LYS A 215 -56.33 26.18 -29.91
N THR A 216 -57.54 25.81 -29.52
CA THR A 216 -57.81 25.25 -28.20
C THR A 216 -57.10 23.90 -28.02
N LEU A 217 -57.13 23.03 -29.04
CA LEU A 217 -56.43 21.75 -29.03
C LEU A 217 -54.91 21.93 -28.90
N GLU A 218 -54.33 22.88 -29.62
CA GLU A 218 -52.89 23.16 -29.53
C GLU A 218 -52.51 23.75 -28.18
N GLN A 219 -53.37 24.60 -27.60
CA GLN A 219 -53.20 25.14 -26.26
C GLN A 219 -53.31 24.05 -25.18
N GLU A 220 -54.29 23.15 -25.28
CA GLU A 220 -54.41 21.98 -24.40
C GLU A 220 -53.22 21.04 -24.55
N ARG A 221 -52.73 20.81 -25.77
CA ARG A 221 -51.54 20.01 -26.02
C ARG A 221 -50.30 20.62 -25.37
N LEU A 222 -50.14 21.94 -25.45
CA LEU A 222 -49.03 22.65 -24.83
C LEU A 222 -49.11 22.56 -23.30
N GLN A 223 -50.29 22.82 -22.72
CA GLN A 223 -50.53 22.69 -21.28
C GLN A 223 -50.30 21.27 -20.78
N HIS A 224 -50.73 20.25 -21.52
CA HIS A 224 -50.49 18.86 -21.17
C HIS A 224 -49.00 18.54 -21.24
N GLN A 225 -48.29 19.02 -22.27
CA GLN A 225 -46.84 18.84 -22.40
C GLN A 225 -46.08 19.50 -21.25
N GLU A 226 -46.47 20.71 -20.84
CA GLU A 226 -45.88 21.39 -19.68
C GLU A 226 -46.15 20.63 -18.38
N LYS A 227 -47.38 20.11 -18.20
CA LYS A 227 -47.76 19.34 -17.01
C LYS A 227 -47.04 18.00 -16.92
N VAL A 228 -46.86 17.31 -18.05
CA VAL A 228 -46.06 16.07 -18.11
C VAL A 228 -44.61 16.37 -17.73
N LYS A 229 -44.00 17.41 -18.30
CA LYS A 229 -42.63 17.83 -17.93
C LYS A 229 -42.51 18.17 -16.44
N ALA A 230 -43.48 18.87 -15.88
CA ALA A 230 -43.48 19.20 -14.45
C ALA A 230 -43.55 17.93 -13.57
N LEU A 231 -44.39 16.97 -13.93
CA LEU A 231 -44.51 15.69 -13.21
C LEU A 231 -43.26 14.81 -13.37
N GLU A 232 -42.63 14.80 -14.55
CA GLU A 232 -41.36 14.11 -14.78
C GLU A 232 -40.26 14.67 -13.86
N ILE A 233 -40.14 15.99 -13.78
CA ILE A 233 -39.19 16.67 -12.89
C ILE A 233 -39.48 16.31 -11.42
N GLU A 234 -40.75 16.34 -10.99
CA GLU A 234 -41.12 16.02 -9.60
C GLU A 234 -40.82 14.55 -9.25
N LEU A 235 -41.05 13.62 -10.18
CA LEU A 235 -40.75 12.22 -10.02
C LEU A 235 -39.24 11.97 -9.89
N ASP A 236 -38.44 12.60 -10.76
CA ASP A 236 -36.99 12.48 -10.72
C ASP A 236 -36.40 13.12 -9.45
N GLN A 237 -36.92 14.28 -9.02
CA GLN A 237 -36.56 14.89 -7.74
C GLN A 237 -36.94 14.02 -6.54
N SER A 238 -38.06 13.31 -6.60
CA SER A 238 -38.48 12.37 -5.55
C SER A 238 -37.56 11.15 -5.51
N ALA A 239 -37.18 10.60 -6.67
CA ALA A 239 -36.24 9.49 -6.77
C ALA A 239 -34.85 9.88 -6.24
N LEU A 240 -34.34 11.05 -6.61
CA LEU A 240 -33.05 11.56 -6.12
C LEU A 240 -33.06 11.81 -4.61
N ARG A 241 -34.16 12.37 -4.07
CA ARG A 241 -34.32 12.54 -2.61
C ARG A 241 -34.27 11.20 -1.87
N LYS A 242 -34.91 10.16 -2.38
CA LYS A 242 -34.84 8.80 -1.79
C LYS A 242 -33.43 8.22 -1.84
N GLN A 243 -32.70 8.39 -2.93
CA GLN A 243 -31.31 7.94 -3.05
C GLN A 243 -30.40 8.67 -2.06
N LEU A 244 -30.57 9.99 -1.90
CA LEU A 244 -29.82 10.78 -0.92
C LEU A 244 -30.10 10.31 0.51
N GLU A 245 -31.36 10.06 0.86
CA GLU A 245 -31.72 9.56 2.19
C GLU A 245 -31.15 8.16 2.44
N GLN A 246 -31.12 7.29 1.43
CA GLN A 246 -30.51 5.96 1.52
C GLN A 246 -28.99 6.04 1.71
N LEU A 247 -28.31 6.91 0.96
CA LEU A 247 -26.86 7.14 1.11
C LEU A 247 -26.53 7.76 2.48
N GLN A 248 -27.34 8.69 2.97
CA GLN A 248 -27.20 9.25 4.32
C GLN A 248 -27.31 8.17 5.39
N LYS A 249 -28.30 7.27 5.29
CA LYS A 249 -28.44 6.13 6.22
C LYS A 249 -27.26 5.16 6.15
N GLN A 250 -26.72 4.91 4.95
CA GLN A 250 -25.52 4.07 4.81
C GLN A 250 -24.28 4.73 5.42
N LEU A 251 -24.10 6.04 5.26
CA LEU A 251 -23.01 6.77 5.90
C LEU A 251 -23.13 6.72 7.43
N GLU A 252 -24.32 6.92 7.97
CA GLU A 252 -24.57 6.86 9.42
C GLU A 252 -24.23 5.47 10.00
N LEU A 253 -24.65 4.39 9.32
CA LEU A 253 -24.28 3.02 9.70
C LEU A 253 -22.77 2.77 9.63
N MET A 254 -22.10 3.25 8.58
CA MET A 254 -20.64 3.11 8.44
C MET A 254 -19.88 3.91 9.51
N ASP A 255 -20.38 5.09 9.89
CA ASP A 255 -19.81 5.90 10.96
C ASP A 255 -19.99 5.23 12.33
N GLU A 256 -21.13 4.59 12.59
CA GLU A 256 -21.36 3.75 13.77
C GLU A 256 -20.42 2.54 13.81
N GLU A 257 -20.30 1.79 12.71
CA GLU A 257 -19.37 0.65 12.61
C GLU A 257 -17.92 1.09 12.81
N LYS A 258 -17.52 2.22 12.23
CA LYS A 258 -16.19 2.80 12.43
C LYS A 258 -15.95 3.09 13.90
N LYS A 259 -16.90 3.75 14.57
CA LYS A 259 -16.79 4.07 16.00
C LYS A 259 -16.65 2.80 16.86
N ASP A 260 -17.43 1.76 16.58
CA ASP A 260 -17.33 0.47 17.28
C ASP A 260 -15.97 -0.23 17.06
N THR A 261 -15.38 -0.08 15.86
CA THR A 261 -14.04 -0.62 15.59
C THR A 261 -12.94 0.19 16.27
N GLU A 262 -13.07 1.53 16.31
CA GLU A 262 -12.14 2.40 17.04
C GLU A 262 -12.18 2.12 18.54
N GLU A 263 -13.36 1.91 19.12
CA GLU A 263 -13.52 1.54 20.52
C GLU A 263 -12.87 0.18 20.83
N ARG A 264 -13.07 -0.83 19.97
CA ARG A 264 -12.40 -2.12 20.10
C ARG A 264 -10.87 -2.00 19.98
N LEU A 265 -10.38 -1.20 19.04
CA LEU A 265 -8.95 -0.94 18.88
C LEU A 265 -8.37 -0.28 20.14
N GLN A 266 -9.06 0.71 20.70
CA GLN A 266 -8.64 1.36 21.95
C GLN A 266 -8.60 0.38 23.12
N GLN A 267 -9.57 -0.54 23.22
CA GLN A 267 -9.57 -1.58 24.24
C GLN A 267 -8.39 -2.53 24.09
N GLU A 268 -8.08 -2.97 22.87
CA GLU A 268 -6.91 -3.84 22.61
C GLU A 268 -5.59 -3.11 22.84
N VAL A 269 -5.47 -1.84 22.47
CA VAL A 269 -4.29 -1.00 22.77
C VAL A 269 -4.09 -0.89 24.29
N LYS A 270 -5.16 -0.69 25.07
CA LYS A 270 -5.07 -0.68 26.54
C LYS A 270 -4.59 -2.04 27.07
N LYS A 271 -5.15 -3.15 26.58
CA LYS A 271 -4.71 -4.49 26.98
C LYS A 271 -3.24 -4.75 26.64
N CYS A 272 -2.78 -4.35 25.44
CA CYS A 272 -1.37 -4.44 25.07
C CYS A 272 -0.48 -3.61 26.00
N SER A 273 -0.88 -2.38 26.33
CA SER A 273 -0.17 -1.53 27.29
C SER A 273 -0.09 -2.14 28.69
N ASP A 274 -1.19 -2.75 29.16
CA ASP A 274 -1.23 -3.43 30.46
C ASP A 274 -0.33 -4.67 30.47
N LEU A 275 -0.34 -5.46 29.39
CA LEU A 275 0.54 -6.62 29.23
C LEU A 275 2.00 -6.22 29.13
N GLU A 276 2.34 -5.16 28.38
CA GLU A 276 3.70 -4.61 28.31
C GLU A 276 4.20 -4.19 29.69
N SER A 277 3.34 -3.54 30.49
CA SER A 277 3.67 -3.14 31.85
C SER A 277 3.93 -4.36 32.75
N ARG A 278 3.09 -5.40 32.63
CA ARG A 278 3.23 -6.64 33.40
C ARG A 278 4.45 -7.46 32.99
N VAL A 279 4.82 -7.44 31.71
CA VAL A 279 6.06 -8.05 31.22
C VAL A 279 7.27 -7.31 31.81
N LYS A 280 7.25 -5.98 31.88
CA LYS A 280 8.32 -5.19 32.52
C LYS A 280 8.44 -5.52 34.01
N GLU A 281 7.33 -5.56 34.75
CA GLU A 281 7.34 -5.94 36.18
C GLU A 281 7.90 -7.36 36.41
N LEU A 282 7.53 -8.32 35.56
CA LEU A 282 8.07 -9.68 35.62
C LEU A 282 9.57 -9.72 35.29
N GLN A 283 10.03 -8.94 34.31
CA GLN A 283 11.46 -8.83 33.98
C GLN A 283 12.27 -8.19 35.11
N GLU A 284 11.72 -7.18 35.79
CA GLU A 284 12.33 -6.55 36.96
C GLU A 284 12.38 -7.53 38.14
N SER A 285 11.28 -8.23 38.43
CA SER A 285 11.23 -9.26 39.49
C SER A 285 12.20 -10.42 39.23
N GLN A 286 12.40 -10.79 37.96
CA GLN A 286 13.36 -11.83 37.56
C GLN A 286 14.80 -11.36 37.73
N ARG A 287 15.10 -10.08 37.40
CA ARG A 287 16.41 -9.46 37.66
C ARG A 287 16.71 -9.31 39.15
N GLU A 288 15.71 -8.98 39.97
CA GLU A 288 15.85 -8.93 41.42
C GLU A 288 16.10 -10.33 42.01
N SER A 289 15.43 -11.35 41.49
CA SER A 289 15.62 -12.76 41.91
C SER A 289 16.99 -13.34 41.53
N GLU A 290 17.64 -12.83 40.47
CA GLU A 290 19.00 -13.22 40.05
C GLU A 290 20.11 -12.53 40.87
N SER A 291 19.78 -11.59 41.78
CA SER A 291 20.76 -10.78 42.53
C SER A 291 21.10 -11.25 43.96
N THR A 292 20.59 -12.40 44.42
CA THR A 292 20.92 -12.97 45.74
C THR A 292 21.77 -14.25 45.65
N PRO A 293 22.96 -14.34 46.29
CA PRO A 293 23.76 -15.55 46.28
C PRO A 293 23.41 -16.54 47.42
N ALA A 294 23.23 -17.80 47.00
CA ALA A 294 23.46 -19.08 47.68
C ALA A 294 22.54 -19.55 48.84
N ALA A 295 21.86 -20.69 48.62
CA ALA A 295 21.85 -21.82 49.56
C ALA A 295 21.53 -23.16 48.85
N SER A 296 22.46 -24.10 49.05
CA SER A 296 22.51 -25.58 48.99
C SER A 296 21.31 -26.47 48.57
N PRO A 297 21.62 -27.73 48.11
CA PRO A 297 20.68 -28.66 47.48
C PRO A 297 19.91 -29.51 48.51
N GLY A 298 18.60 -29.66 48.30
CA GLY A 298 17.72 -30.47 49.14
C GLY A 298 16.81 -31.38 48.30
N THR A 299 17.12 -32.67 48.31
CA THR A 299 16.24 -33.86 48.22
C THR A 299 14.89 -33.76 47.50
N ALA A 300 14.80 -34.52 46.40
CA ALA A 300 13.58 -34.84 45.67
C ALA A 300 12.62 -35.78 46.45
N PRO A 301 11.29 -35.54 46.40
CA PRO A 301 10.25 -36.56 46.57
C PRO A 301 9.78 -37.12 45.21
N PRO A 302 9.15 -38.31 45.18
CA PRO A 302 8.91 -39.08 43.94
C PRO A 302 7.83 -38.45 43.04
N PRO A 303 7.80 -38.79 41.73
CA PRO A 303 6.83 -38.23 40.79
C PRO A 303 5.42 -38.79 41.04
N ALA A 304 4.45 -37.88 41.12
CA ALA A 304 3.04 -38.22 41.02
C ALA A 304 2.68 -38.63 39.57
N PRO A 305 1.76 -39.58 39.37
CA PRO A 305 1.35 -40.01 38.03
C PRO A 305 0.66 -38.87 37.26
N PRO A 306 0.81 -38.80 35.93
CA PRO A 306 0.23 -37.73 35.13
C PRO A 306 -1.31 -37.77 35.18
N PRO A 307 -2.00 -36.62 35.26
CA PRO A 307 -3.43 -36.56 35.02
C PRO A 307 -3.71 -36.97 33.58
N GLN A 308 -4.69 -37.87 33.41
CA GLN A 308 -5.16 -38.30 32.09
C GLN A 308 -5.66 -37.07 31.29
N PRO A 309 -5.38 -36.99 29.98
CA PRO A 309 -5.95 -35.96 29.14
C PRO A 309 -7.48 -36.07 29.14
N PRO A 310 -8.23 -34.95 29.15
CA PRO A 310 -9.67 -35.01 28.93
C PRO A 310 -9.96 -35.69 27.58
N PRO A 311 -11.08 -36.43 27.46
CA PRO A 311 -11.47 -37.04 26.20
C PRO A 311 -11.52 -35.97 25.10
N PRO A 312 -11.10 -36.30 23.87
CA PRO A 312 -11.16 -35.36 22.77
C PRO A 312 -12.62 -34.87 22.60
N PRO A 313 -12.83 -33.57 22.32
CA PRO A 313 -14.17 -33.09 21.97
C PRO A 313 -14.68 -33.92 20.78
N PRO A 314 -15.99 -34.21 20.74
CA PRO A 314 -16.58 -34.90 19.60
C PRO A 314 -16.19 -34.17 18.30
N PRO A 315 -15.89 -34.90 17.21
CA PRO A 315 -15.57 -34.27 15.94
C PRO A 315 -16.70 -33.30 15.56
N PRO A 316 -16.37 -32.10 15.07
CA PRO A 316 -17.39 -31.20 14.54
C PRO A 316 -18.19 -31.95 13.46
N PRO A 317 -19.51 -31.71 13.35
CA PRO A 317 -20.32 -32.31 12.32
C PRO A 317 -19.66 -32.05 10.95
N PRO A 318 -19.68 -33.03 10.03
CA PRO A 318 -19.11 -32.86 8.72
C PRO A 318 -19.69 -31.59 8.08
N PRO A 319 -18.86 -30.76 7.42
CA PRO A 319 -19.36 -29.62 6.69
C PRO A 319 -20.42 -30.09 5.69
N PRO A 320 -21.50 -29.32 5.48
CA PRO A 320 -22.50 -29.65 4.48
C PRO A 320 -21.80 -29.89 3.13
N PRO A 321 -22.26 -30.87 2.33
CA PRO A 321 -21.66 -31.17 1.05
C PRO A 321 -21.59 -29.90 0.20
N PRO A 322 -20.47 -29.66 -0.52
CA PRO A 322 -20.36 -28.52 -1.39
C PRO A 322 -21.52 -28.53 -2.40
N PRO A 323 -22.12 -27.36 -2.70
CA PRO A 323 -23.14 -27.26 -3.73
C PRO A 323 -22.60 -27.84 -5.04
N PRO A 324 -23.44 -28.54 -5.83
CA PRO A 324 -23.02 -29.14 -7.09
C PRO A 324 -22.36 -28.09 -7.98
N PRO A 325 -21.30 -28.44 -8.73
CA PRO A 325 -20.60 -27.49 -9.58
C PRO A 325 -21.61 -26.89 -10.56
N SER A 326 -21.86 -25.60 -10.40
CA SER A 326 -22.57 -24.80 -11.39
C SER A 326 -21.79 -24.92 -12.69
N ARG A 327 -22.41 -25.55 -13.68
CA ARG A 327 -21.87 -25.70 -15.03
C ARG A 327 -21.84 -24.33 -15.71
N CYS A 328 -20.81 -23.57 -15.44
CA CYS A 328 -20.53 -22.33 -16.16
C CYS A 328 -19.06 -21.96 -15.99
N ASN A 329 -18.17 -22.77 -16.56
CA ASN A 329 -16.83 -22.33 -16.88
C ASN A 329 -16.70 -22.26 -18.42
N PRO A 330 -16.76 -21.06 -19.04
CA PRO A 330 -16.74 -20.92 -20.51
C PRO A 330 -15.44 -21.43 -21.15
N LEU A 331 -14.40 -21.66 -20.36
CA LEU A 331 -13.12 -22.21 -20.81
C LEU A 331 -13.17 -23.72 -21.12
N SER A 332 -14.06 -24.50 -20.48
CA SER A 332 -14.13 -25.95 -20.75
C SER A 332 -14.73 -26.28 -22.12
N SER A 333 -15.65 -25.44 -22.60
CA SER A 333 -16.27 -25.57 -23.93
C SER A 333 -15.27 -25.26 -25.05
N LEU A 334 -14.38 -24.29 -24.84
CA LEU A 334 -13.34 -23.94 -25.81
C LEU A 334 -12.32 -25.07 -25.97
N ILE A 335 -11.91 -25.70 -24.87
CA ILE A 335 -10.95 -26.82 -24.87
C ILE A 335 -11.54 -28.06 -25.56
N ALA A 336 -12.85 -28.32 -25.43
CA ALA A 336 -13.53 -29.42 -26.10
C ALA A 336 -13.60 -29.22 -27.63
N ILE A 337 -13.74 -27.98 -28.10
CA ILE A 337 -13.75 -27.63 -29.53
C ILE A 337 -12.34 -27.76 -30.11
N MET A 338 -11.32 -27.29 -29.38
CA MET A 338 -9.92 -27.33 -29.85
C MET A 338 -9.33 -28.75 -29.94
N ARG A 339 -9.84 -29.73 -29.18
CA ARG A 339 -9.37 -31.14 -29.26
C ARG A 339 -10.06 -31.97 -30.36
N LYS A 340 -11.11 -31.46 -31.01
CA LYS A 340 -11.87 -32.22 -32.03
C LYS A 340 -11.40 -31.97 -33.47
N SER A 341 -10.39 -31.12 -33.70
CA SER A 341 -9.91 -30.76 -35.05
C SER A 341 -8.71 -31.57 -35.57
N SER A 342 -8.25 -32.61 -34.87
CA SER A 342 -7.07 -33.40 -35.28
C SER A 342 -7.35 -34.90 -35.39
N LYS A 343 -8.21 -35.33 -36.33
CA LYS A 343 -8.17 -36.66 -37.01
C LYS A 343 -9.40 -36.88 -37.92
N ALA A 344 -9.22 -36.65 -39.21
CA ALA A 344 -9.87 -37.43 -40.28
C ALA A 344 -9.22 -37.06 -41.62
N GLY A 345 -8.29 -37.90 -42.08
CA GLY A 345 -7.68 -37.80 -43.40
C GLY A 345 -8.31 -38.77 -44.39
N LYS A 346 -8.38 -38.31 -45.64
CA LYS A 346 -8.39 -39.04 -46.93
C LYS A 346 -9.57 -39.97 -47.27
N GLY A 347 -10.30 -39.53 -48.30
CA GLY A 347 -11.09 -40.37 -49.20
C GLY A 347 -11.76 -39.54 -50.30
N SER A 348 -11.10 -39.40 -51.46
CA SER A 348 -11.70 -39.12 -52.77
C SER A 348 -11.20 -40.22 -53.73
N PRO A 349 -11.75 -40.46 -54.95
CA PRO A 349 -12.65 -39.60 -55.73
C PRO A 349 -13.79 -40.32 -56.51
N LYS A 350 -14.82 -39.58 -56.97
CA LYS A 350 -15.19 -39.41 -58.40
C LYS A 350 -16.46 -38.58 -58.61
N ILE A 351 -16.28 -37.51 -59.39
CA ILE A 351 -17.14 -36.85 -60.39
C ILE A 351 -18.55 -37.46 -60.57
N GLU A 352 -19.63 -36.65 -60.47
CA GLU A 352 -20.49 -36.24 -61.61
C GLU A 352 -21.75 -35.44 -61.16
N GLN A 353 -21.92 -34.26 -61.76
CA GLN A 353 -23.15 -33.44 -61.96
C GLN A 353 -23.94 -32.82 -60.78
N ALA A 354 -24.19 -31.52 -60.92
CA ALA A 354 -25.33 -30.77 -60.37
C ALA A 354 -26.23 -30.34 -61.57
N PRO A 355 -27.46 -29.79 -61.40
CA PRO A 355 -28.17 -29.39 -60.17
C PRO A 355 -29.68 -29.74 -60.10
N VAL A 356 -30.31 -29.66 -58.91
CA VAL A 356 -31.74 -29.35 -58.75
C VAL A 356 -31.94 -28.45 -57.51
N PRO A 357 -32.58 -27.26 -57.62
CA PRO A 357 -32.66 -26.27 -56.54
C PRO A 357 -34.07 -26.12 -55.92
N GLU A 358 -34.78 -27.20 -55.58
CA GLU A 358 -36.16 -27.08 -55.06
C GLU A 358 -36.33 -27.32 -53.55
N ALA A 359 -35.41 -28.01 -52.87
CA ALA A 359 -35.59 -28.34 -51.44
C ALA A 359 -35.12 -27.24 -50.46
N ALA A 360 -34.38 -26.23 -50.93
CA ALA A 360 -33.78 -25.22 -50.06
C ALA A 360 -34.73 -24.06 -49.71
N ASP A 361 -35.73 -23.79 -50.55
CA ASP A 361 -36.70 -22.70 -50.30
C ASP A 361 -37.75 -23.11 -49.27
N ASP A 362 -38.19 -24.37 -49.29
CA ASP A 362 -39.16 -24.89 -48.32
C ASP A 362 -38.62 -24.84 -46.88
N VAL A 363 -37.33 -25.11 -46.68
CA VAL A 363 -36.69 -25.03 -45.37
C VAL A 363 -36.60 -23.57 -44.88
N LYS A 364 -36.34 -22.62 -45.78
CA LYS A 364 -36.30 -21.19 -45.44
C LYS A 364 -37.68 -20.64 -45.12
N VAL A 365 -38.69 -20.98 -45.92
CA VAL A 365 -40.08 -20.56 -45.69
C VAL A 365 -40.60 -21.14 -44.38
N LYS A 366 -40.29 -22.39 -44.07
CA LYS A 366 -40.67 -23.03 -42.80
C LYS A 366 -39.96 -22.40 -41.60
N ALA A 367 -38.68 -22.05 -41.73
CA ALA A 367 -37.93 -21.34 -40.69
C ALA A 367 -38.45 -19.90 -40.45
N VAL A 368 -38.82 -19.20 -41.52
CA VAL A 368 -39.41 -17.85 -41.42
C VAL A 368 -40.81 -17.92 -40.81
N ASN A 369 -41.64 -18.90 -41.17
CA ASN A 369 -42.94 -19.10 -40.54
C ASN A 369 -42.81 -19.49 -39.05
N GLU A 370 -41.86 -20.35 -38.70
CA GLU A 370 -41.58 -20.69 -37.30
C GLU A 370 -41.10 -19.47 -36.50
N MET A 371 -40.27 -18.61 -37.11
CA MET A 371 -39.83 -17.35 -36.51
C MET A 371 -40.98 -16.36 -36.34
N MET A 372 -41.82 -16.17 -37.36
CA MET A 372 -43.02 -15.32 -37.31
C MET A 372 -44.00 -15.81 -36.23
N GLU A 373 -44.20 -17.13 -36.10
CA GLU A 373 -45.07 -17.72 -35.09
C GLU A 373 -44.50 -17.57 -33.67
N ARG A 374 -43.17 -17.62 -33.50
CA ARG A 374 -42.52 -17.29 -32.22
C ARG A 374 -42.63 -15.81 -31.86
N ILE A 375 -42.59 -14.91 -32.84
CA ILE A 375 -42.82 -13.47 -32.63
C ILE A 375 -44.28 -13.22 -32.24
N LYS A 376 -45.22 -13.91 -32.90
CA LYS A 376 -46.66 -13.78 -32.67
C LYS A 376 -47.11 -14.31 -31.31
N HIS A 377 -46.54 -15.43 -30.87
CA HIS A 377 -46.85 -16.03 -29.57
C HIS A 377 -46.03 -15.44 -28.41
N GLY A 378 -45.00 -14.66 -28.72
CA GLY A 378 -44.08 -14.11 -27.75
C GLY A 378 -43.15 -15.17 -27.14
N VAL A 379 -41.95 -14.76 -26.74
CA VAL A 379 -41.03 -15.61 -25.99
C VAL A 379 -41.20 -15.27 -24.51
N VAL A 380 -41.56 -16.26 -23.69
CA VAL A 380 -41.61 -16.11 -22.23
C VAL A 380 -40.18 -15.96 -21.70
N LEU A 381 -39.74 -14.71 -21.56
CA LEU A 381 -38.48 -14.39 -20.88
C LEU A 381 -38.68 -14.57 -19.37
N ARG A 382 -37.74 -15.26 -18.73
CA ARG A 382 -37.70 -15.42 -17.28
C ARG A 382 -37.57 -14.01 -16.66
N PRO A 383 -38.33 -13.65 -15.61
CA PRO A 383 -38.21 -12.34 -14.98
C PRO A 383 -36.77 -12.11 -14.50
N VAL A 384 -36.08 -11.17 -15.15
CA VAL A 384 -34.85 -10.60 -14.63
C VAL A 384 -35.27 -9.58 -13.58
N LYS A 385 -34.73 -9.71 -12.36
CA LYS A 385 -34.91 -8.75 -11.28
C LYS A 385 -34.51 -7.36 -11.83
N GLY A 386 -35.47 -6.44 -11.82
CA GLY A 386 -35.57 -5.29 -12.73
C GLY A 386 -34.29 -4.49 -12.97
N GLN A 387 -33.93 -4.37 -14.25
CA GLN A 387 -33.31 -3.17 -14.79
C GLN A 387 -34.40 -2.42 -15.54
N ASP A 388 -34.92 -1.38 -14.90
CA ASP A 388 -35.81 -0.42 -15.55
C ASP A 388 -35.07 0.25 -16.70
N THR A 389 -35.69 0.18 -17.87
CA THR A 389 -35.32 0.91 -19.08
C THR A 389 -35.79 2.36 -18.89
N LYS A 390 -34.91 3.20 -18.35
CA LYS A 390 -34.99 4.66 -18.53
C LYS A 390 -33.96 5.09 -19.56
N GLN A 391 -34.39 5.98 -20.44
CA GLN A 391 -33.58 6.75 -21.38
C GLN A 391 -32.32 7.31 -20.69
N SER A 392 -31.24 7.41 -21.45
CA SER A 392 -29.99 8.07 -21.06
C SER A 392 -30.27 9.45 -20.43
N PRO A 393 -29.90 9.69 -19.16
CA PRO A 393 -30.05 11.01 -18.55
C PRO A 393 -28.99 11.98 -19.10
N PRO A 394 -29.25 13.31 -19.06
CA PRO A 394 -28.18 14.28 -19.25
C PRO A 394 -27.20 14.12 -18.09
N THR A 395 -25.91 14.06 -18.42
CA THR A 395 -24.82 13.96 -17.47
C THR A 395 -24.81 15.21 -16.58
N GLU A 396 -25.46 15.15 -15.42
CA GLU A 396 -25.21 16.14 -14.36
C GLU A 396 -23.81 15.86 -13.79
N GLU A 397 -22.88 16.76 -14.09
CA GLU A 397 -21.55 16.85 -13.51
C GLU A 397 -21.65 17.14 -11.99
N LYS A 398 -22.01 16.14 -11.20
CA LYS A 398 -21.55 16.10 -9.81
C LYS A 398 -20.04 15.89 -9.87
N HIS A 399 -19.30 16.85 -9.33
CA HIS A 399 -17.87 16.76 -9.04
C HIS A 399 -17.60 15.63 -8.03
N GLN A 400 -17.74 14.39 -8.47
CA GLN A 400 -16.88 13.30 -8.04
C GLN A 400 -15.77 13.28 -9.08
N GLU A 401 -14.51 13.37 -8.63
CA GLU A 401 -13.36 13.17 -9.50
C GLU A 401 -13.61 11.90 -10.31
N SER A 402 -13.52 11.98 -11.64
CA SER A 402 -13.75 10.81 -12.49
C SER A 402 -12.82 9.70 -12.01
N ALA A 403 -13.27 8.45 -11.93
CA ALA A 403 -12.40 7.33 -11.52
C ALA A 403 -11.11 7.27 -12.38
N MET A 404 -11.15 7.81 -13.60
CA MET A 404 -10.00 7.94 -14.49
C MET A 404 -9.08 9.14 -14.15
N GLU A 405 -9.62 10.21 -13.57
CA GLU A 405 -8.85 11.31 -12.96
C GLU A 405 -8.16 10.87 -11.67
N GLU A 406 -8.84 10.12 -10.81
CA GLU A 406 -8.21 9.51 -9.63
C GLU A 406 -7.10 8.55 -10.05
N LEU A 407 -7.34 7.71 -11.08
CA LEU A 407 -6.33 6.80 -11.63
C LEU A 407 -5.13 7.59 -12.19
N LYS A 408 -5.37 8.67 -12.94
CA LYS A 408 -4.32 9.56 -13.46
C LYS A 408 -3.53 10.19 -12.30
N GLY A 409 -4.22 10.63 -11.24
CA GLY A 409 -3.63 11.12 -10.00
C GLY A 409 -2.73 10.08 -9.32
N ILE A 410 -3.20 8.85 -9.14
CA ILE A 410 -2.44 7.75 -8.54
C ILE A 410 -1.20 7.40 -9.39
N LEU A 411 -1.35 7.38 -10.72
CA LEU A 411 -0.25 7.09 -11.63
C LEU A 411 0.82 8.20 -11.65
N VAL A 412 0.38 9.46 -11.52
CA VAL A 412 1.27 10.62 -11.40
C VAL A 412 1.93 10.67 -10.02
N LEU A 413 1.23 10.36 -8.93
CA LEU A 413 1.76 10.37 -7.55
C LEU A 413 2.69 9.17 -7.25
N ASN A 414 2.54 8.04 -7.95
CA ASN A 414 3.49 6.93 -7.86
C ASN A 414 4.84 7.22 -8.57
N PHE A 415 4.92 8.29 -9.37
CA PHE A 415 6.14 8.67 -10.08
C PHE A 415 7.16 9.40 -9.15
N PRO A 416 6.77 10.31 -8.23
CA PRO A 416 7.68 10.93 -7.27
C PRO A 416 7.92 10.11 -5.99
N LEU A 417 7.01 9.23 -5.57
CA LEU A 417 7.12 8.58 -4.25
C LEU A 417 8.32 7.62 -4.15
N TYR A 418 8.82 7.12 -5.29
CA TYR A 418 10.08 6.35 -5.36
C TYR A 418 11.33 7.20 -5.08
N ILE A 419 11.29 8.51 -5.35
CA ILE A 419 12.39 9.43 -4.99
C ILE A 419 12.29 9.82 -3.50
N LEU A 420 11.07 9.94 -2.97
CA LEU A 420 10.86 10.34 -1.58
C LEU A 420 11.16 9.19 -0.59
N LEU A 421 10.84 7.93 -0.92
CA LEU A 421 11.19 6.80 -0.03
C LEU A 421 12.71 6.49 0.03
N LYS A 422 13.50 7.04 -0.90
CA LYS A 422 14.97 7.05 -0.86
C LYS A 422 15.53 8.24 -0.07
N LYS A 423 14.70 9.17 0.38
CA LYS A 423 15.05 10.30 1.25
C LYS A 423 14.06 10.36 2.42
N SER A 424 14.39 9.67 3.51
CA SER A 424 13.74 9.89 4.80
C SER A 424 13.61 11.40 5.08
N PRO A 425 12.47 11.88 5.63
CA PRO A 425 12.20 13.29 5.81
C PRO A 425 13.03 13.86 6.97
N SER A 426 14.16 14.48 6.65
CA SER A 426 14.79 15.45 7.55
C SER A 426 14.22 16.83 7.23
N ARG A 427 13.37 17.32 8.13
CA ARG A 427 13.01 18.73 8.42
C ARG A 427 13.11 19.76 7.29
N GLY A 428 11.98 20.41 7.00
CA GLY A 428 11.96 21.66 6.23
C GLY A 428 10.64 22.42 6.39
N LEU A 429 10.37 22.88 7.61
CA LEU A 429 9.34 23.90 7.87
C LEU A 429 9.79 25.19 7.16
N GLN A 430 8.93 25.71 6.28
CA GLN A 430 9.17 26.93 5.53
C GLN A 430 9.21 28.12 6.49
N GLU A 431 10.40 28.69 6.66
CA GLU A 431 10.65 29.90 7.43
C GLU A 431 10.20 31.12 6.62
N THR A 432 9.03 31.66 6.96
CA THR A 432 8.76 33.10 6.80
C THR A 432 8.92 33.72 8.18
N LEU A 433 10.00 34.50 8.37
CA LEU A 433 10.16 35.36 9.54
C LEU A 433 9.06 36.43 9.51
N PRO A 434 8.35 36.65 10.63
CA PRO A 434 8.84 37.73 11.50
C PRO A 434 8.65 37.51 13.03
N VAL A 435 9.56 38.15 13.77
CA VAL A 435 9.56 38.46 15.21
C VAL A 435 9.75 37.30 16.20
N LYS A 436 10.95 37.31 16.80
CA LYS A 436 11.42 36.51 17.93
C LYS A 436 10.44 36.51 19.11
N LYS A 437 9.96 35.32 19.47
CA LYS A 437 9.67 34.97 20.87
C LYS A 437 10.53 33.75 21.19
N ASP A 438 11.58 33.98 21.98
CA ASP A 438 12.43 32.91 22.50
C ASP A 438 11.53 31.86 23.19
N SER A 439 11.65 30.59 22.81
CA SER A 439 10.86 29.53 23.44
C SER A 439 11.31 29.36 24.90
N GLU A 440 10.37 29.06 25.79
CA GLU A 440 10.61 28.88 27.23
C GLU A 440 11.75 27.89 27.53
N LEU A 441 11.95 26.91 26.64
CA LEU A 441 13.04 25.95 26.68
C LEU A 441 14.43 26.60 26.48
N GLU A 442 14.55 27.59 25.60
CA GLU A 442 15.81 28.32 25.38
C GLU A 442 16.15 29.24 26.55
N VAL A 443 15.15 29.82 27.20
CA VAL A 443 15.33 30.60 28.44
C VAL A 443 15.85 29.69 29.55
N ILE A 444 15.29 28.49 29.70
CA ILE A 444 15.72 27.50 30.68
C ILE A 444 17.16 27.01 30.38
N LEU A 445 17.48 26.74 29.12
CA LEU A 445 18.81 26.28 28.70
C LEU A 445 19.89 27.36 28.79
N ARG A 446 19.56 28.65 28.58
CA ARG A 446 20.48 29.77 28.85
C ARG A 446 20.67 30.00 30.34
N ARG A 447 19.62 29.84 31.17
CA ARG A 447 19.72 29.95 32.63
C ARG A 447 20.63 28.87 33.22
N ARG A 448 20.49 27.62 32.75
CA ARG A 448 21.40 26.51 33.12
C ARG A 448 22.83 26.74 32.65
N ARG A 449 23.04 27.28 31.44
CA ARG A 449 24.38 27.62 30.95
C ARG A 449 25.04 28.76 31.74
N LYS A 450 24.27 29.75 32.21
CA LYS A 450 24.79 30.80 33.07
C LYS A 450 25.13 30.31 34.49
N GLN A 451 24.32 29.40 35.05
CA GLN A 451 24.60 28.79 36.36
C GLN A 451 25.81 27.85 36.37
N ALA A 452 26.16 27.25 35.23
CA ALA A 452 27.34 26.39 35.10
C ALA A 452 28.65 27.16 34.82
N CYS A 453 28.60 28.49 34.65
CA CYS A 453 29.74 29.31 34.22
C CYS A 453 30.02 30.51 35.15
N GLU A 454 29.42 30.59 36.35
CA GLU A 454 29.87 31.56 37.36
C GLU A 454 31.03 30.97 38.18
N PRO A 455 32.22 31.59 38.16
CA PRO A 455 33.26 31.29 39.13
C PRO A 455 32.84 31.81 40.51
N ALA A 456 32.90 30.93 41.50
CA ALA A 456 32.80 31.32 42.90
C ALA A 456 33.96 32.26 43.25
N THR A 457 33.68 33.56 43.32
CA THR A 457 34.50 34.52 44.06
C THR A 457 33.60 35.45 44.86
N ALA A 458 33.80 35.38 46.19
CA ALA A 458 33.51 36.35 47.26
C ALA A 458 32.53 35.83 48.34
N GLY A 459 33.13 35.53 49.50
CA GLY A 459 32.51 35.08 50.75
C GLY A 459 33.54 34.35 51.59
#